data_AF-A0A1F7FS53-F1
#
_entry.id   AF-A0A1F7FS53-F1
#
_cell.length_a   1.000
_cell.length_b   1.000
_cell.length_c   1.000
_cell.angle_alpha   90.00
_cell.angle_beta   90.00
_cell.angle_gamma   90.00
#
_symmetry.space_group_name_H-M   'P 1'
#
loop_
_entity.id
_entity.type
_entity.pdbx_description
1 polymer ?
#
loop_
_entity_poly.entity_id
_entity_poly.type
_entity_poly.pdbx_seq_one_letter_code
_entity_poly.pdbx_strand_id
1 'polypeptide(L)'
;MRNRLLFCMCFCSVMLAAQQPGQRFPNRPRIFPRNQGQESQSDQPEMQPGRQPMLKLPTIDTDGDGLNSDQEIHAAIQKQLNQLRGRNQQRFKKVLERFDADKDQQISMAESMEIYKEVKEGIQKLQGGENPRSGAGPQSGDPRGSMPSERQMPSPESPPNPDLDGDGLVSEQEIYATIQDHLKGEREYNPQQYNMIMQRFDADKDQVLSFEEAMEMHREHEKRMQQGMGSHPGDPSGNDNMQPGERPLSDNGLLKGVKIEGLNISSGH
;
A
#
# COMPACT_ATOMS: atom_id res chain seq x y z
N MET A 1 -4.02 11.92 5.58
CA MET A 1 -3.02 10.96 5.05
C MET A 1 -3.75 9.89 4.25
N ARG A 2 -4.14 10.24 3.02
CA ARG A 2 -4.64 9.30 2.01
C ARG A 2 -3.50 9.20 1.01
N ASN A 3 -2.86 8.03 0.89
CA ASN A 3 -1.96 7.61 -0.19
C ASN A 3 -1.42 6.20 0.16
N ARG A 4 -2.26 5.17 0.19
CA ARG A 4 -1.81 3.77 0.43
C ARG A 4 -2.61 2.72 -0.35
N LEU A 5 -3.04 3.03 -1.57
CA LEU A 5 -3.76 2.04 -2.40
C LEU A 5 -3.37 2.17 -3.88
N LEU A 6 -2.12 1.86 -4.21
CA LEU A 6 -1.65 1.78 -5.60
C LEU A 6 -0.32 1.00 -5.73
N PHE A 7 -0.14 -0.07 -4.95
CA PHE A 7 1.13 -0.81 -4.90
C PHE A 7 1.14 -2.19 -5.58
N CYS A 8 0.08 -2.64 -6.24
CA CYS A 8 -0.02 -4.07 -6.60
C CYS A 8 -0.48 -4.43 -8.03
N MET A 9 -0.39 -3.53 -9.03
CA MET A 9 -0.89 -3.88 -10.38
C MET A 9 -0.02 -3.45 -11.58
N CYS A 10 1.28 -3.17 -11.43
CA CYS A 10 2.11 -2.74 -12.57
C CYS A 10 3.40 -3.54 -12.81
N PHE A 11 3.45 -4.83 -12.43
CA PHE A 11 4.57 -5.71 -12.81
C PHE A 11 4.23 -6.80 -13.84
N CYS A 12 2.98 -6.91 -14.32
CA CYS A 12 2.57 -7.97 -15.26
C CYS A 12 2.52 -7.57 -16.76
N SER A 13 2.78 -6.31 -17.14
CA SER A 13 2.52 -5.86 -18.52
C SER A 13 3.73 -5.79 -19.46
N VAL A 14 4.93 -6.22 -19.04
CA VAL A 14 6.16 -6.09 -19.86
C VAL A 14 6.54 -7.40 -20.55
N MET A 15 5.59 -8.10 -21.18
CA MET A 15 5.91 -9.39 -21.83
C MET A 15 5.07 -9.75 -23.06
N LEU A 16 4.61 -8.79 -23.90
CA LEU A 16 4.11 -9.15 -25.24
C LEU A 16 4.01 -7.96 -26.22
N ALA A 17 5.06 -7.69 -27.02
CA ALA A 17 4.93 -7.01 -28.32
C ALA A 17 6.24 -7.11 -29.13
N ALA A 18 6.53 -8.29 -29.67
CA ALA A 18 7.39 -8.43 -30.84
C ALA A 18 6.52 -8.76 -32.05
N GLN A 19 5.92 -7.75 -32.72
CA GLN A 19 5.37 -7.95 -34.06
C GLN A 19 5.18 -6.65 -34.88
N GLN A 20 6.06 -6.54 -35.87
CA GLN A 20 6.01 -5.84 -37.17
C GLN A 20 5.82 -4.30 -37.25
N PRO A 21 6.77 -3.59 -37.88
CA PRO A 21 6.61 -2.19 -38.28
C PRO A 21 5.89 -2.08 -39.63
N GLY A 22 4.82 -1.27 -39.69
CA GLY A 22 4.45 -0.60 -40.94
C GLY A 22 2.99 -0.63 -41.34
N GLN A 23 2.13 0.12 -40.66
CA GLN A 23 0.98 0.80 -41.28
C GLN A 23 0.68 2.07 -40.49
N ARG A 24 1.01 3.23 -41.07
CA ARG A 24 0.66 4.56 -40.55
C ARG A 24 -0.82 4.81 -40.82
N PHE A 25 -1.62 5.00 -39.77
CA PHE A 25 -2.91 5.66 -39.92
C PHE A 25 -2.74 7.19 -39.77
N PRO A 26 -3.22 8.00 -40.72
CA PRO A 26 -3.17 9.45 -40.62
C PRO A 26 -4.15 9.95 -39.55
N ASN A 27 -3.66 10.89 -38.74
CA ASN A 27 -4.35 11.78 -37.81
C ASN A 27 -5.87 11.92 -38.06
N ARG A 28 -6.68 11.40 -37.13
CA ARG A 28 -8.06 11.86 -36.95
C ARG A 28 -8.14 12.73 -35.69
N PRO A 29 -8.54 14.01 -35.80
CA PRO A 29 -8.79 14.84 -34.63
C PRO A 29 -9.96 14.27 -33.82
N ARG A 30 -9.72 14.09 -32.52
CA ARG A 30 -10.72 13.59 -31.55
C ARG A 30 -11.66 14.75 -31.21
N ILE A 31 -12.73 14.89 -31.98
CA ILE A 31 -13.84 15.79 -31.65
C ILE A 31 -14.69 15.10 -30.58
N PHE A 32 -14.52 15.48 -29.32
CA PHE A 32 -15.53 15.21 -28.30
C PHE A 32 -16.37 16.48 -28.09
N PRO A 33 -17.70 16.42 -28.28
CA PRO A 33 -18.57 17.54 -27.98
C PRO A 33 -18.62 17.77 -26.47
N ARG A 34 -18.27 18.98 -26.07
CA ARG A 34 -18.39 19.51 -24.72
C ARG A 34 -19.89 19.69 -24.43
N ASN A 35 -20.51 18.75 -23.71
CA ASN A 35 -21.83 18.94 -23.13
C ASN A 35 -21.74 20.00 -22.02
N GLN A 36 -22.02 21.25 -22.39
CA GLN A 36 -22.43 22.30 -21.46
C GLN A 36 -23.96 22.26 -21.38
N GLY A 37 -24.50 22.07 -20.17
CA GLY A 37 -25.94 22.22 -19.92
C GLY A 37 -26.59 20.98 -19.34
N GLN A 38 -26.20 20.59 -18.12
CA GLN A 38 -27.15 20.00 -17.18
C GLN A 38 -26.96 20.71 -15.85
N GLU A 39 -27.95 21.54 -15.54
CA GLU A 39 -28.10 22.25 -14.28
C GLU A 39 -28.19 21.22 -13.14
N SER A 40 -27.30 21.38 -12.17
CA SER A 40 -27.19 20.54 -10.99
C SER A 40 -28.39 20.77 -10.06
N GLN A 41 -29.49 20.07 -10.31
CA GLN A 41 -30.48 19.78 -9.28
C GLN A 41 -29.79 18.89 -8.24
N SER A 42 -29.46 19.51 -7.11
CA SER A 42 -28.71 18.94 -6.00
C SER A 42 -29.67 18.78 -4.83
N ASP A 43 -30.54 17.78 -4.88
CA ASP A 43 -31.32 17.35 -3.71
C ASP A 43 -31.85 15.93 -3.92
N GLN A 44 -31.00 14.96 -3.62
CA GLN A 44 -31.36 13.75 -2.86
C GLN A 44 -30.11 12.85 -2.70
N PRO A 45 -29.60 12.64 -1.48
CA PRO A 45 -28.63 11.58 -1.25
C PRO A 45 -29.39 10.24 -1.33
N GLU A 46 -29.39 9.63 -2.51
CA GLU A 46 -29.77 8.25 -2.70
C GLU A 46 -28.76 7.38 -1.93
N MET A 47 -29.04 7.17 -0.64
CA MET A 47 -28.25 6.34 0.26
C MET A 47 -28.38 4.89 -0.23
N GLN A 48 -27.40 4.42 -1.00
CA GLN A 48 -27.20 2.98 -1.15
C GLN A 48 -27.04 2.37 0.25
N PRO A 49 -27.95 1.48 0.69
CA PRO A 49 -27.93 0.93 2.06
C PRO A 49 -26.79 -0.09 2.31
N GLY A 50 -25.79 -0.18 1.43
CA GLY A 50 -24.90 -1.35 1.37
C GLY A 50 -23.46 -1.16 1.83
N ARG A 51 -22.99 0.06 2.10
CA ARG A 51 -21.59 0.28 2.52
C ARG A 51 -21.54 1.12 3.79
N GLN A 52 -21.90 0.47 4.89
CA GLN A 52 -21.72 1.07 6.21
C GLN A 52 -20.23 1.36 6.42
N PRO A 53 -19.87 2.54 6.96
CA PRO A 53 -18.49 2.87 7.25
C PRO A 53 -18.02 2.05 8.46
N MET A 54 -17.64 0.79 8.24
CA MET A 54 -17.04 -0.03 9.29
C MET A 54 -15.76 0.64 9.78
N LEU A 55 -15.74 0.93 11.08
CA LEU A 55 -14.52 1.19 11.81
C LEU A 55 -13.63 -0.05 11.66
N LYS A 56 -12.39 0.14 11.23
CA LYS A 56 -11.39 -0.93 11.26
C LYS A 56 -10.76 -0.90 12.64
N LEU A 57 -11.10 -1.85 13.49
CA LEU A 57 -10.47 -1.98 14.79
C LEU A 57 -9.08 -2.64 14.59
N PRO A 58 -7.99 -2.04 15.12
CA PRO A 58 -6.72 -2.74 15.20
C PRO A 58 -6.84 -3.93 16.16
N THR A 59 -5.95 -4.91 16.04
CA THR A 59 -5.72 -5.90 17.11
C THR A 59 -5.13 -5.14 18.30
N ILE A 60 -5.83 -5.14 19.43
CA ILE A 60 -5.44 -4.43 20.64
C ILE A 60 -5.28 -5.48 21.72
N ASP A 61 -4.04 -5.90 21.89
CA ASP A 61 -3.57 -6.80 22.94
C ASP A 61 -2.30 -6.14 23.47
N THR A 62 -2.45 -5.24 24.44
CA THR A 62 -1.39 -4.34 24.89
C THR A 62 -0.51 -5.02 25.94
N ASP A 63 -1.11 -5.90 26.74
CA ASP A 63 -0.43 -6.69 27.76
C ASP A 63 0.06 -8.05 27.24
N GLY A 64 -0.31 -8.43 26.01
CA GLY A 64 0.21 -9.61 25.32
C GLY A 64 -0.34 -10.92 25.87
N ASP A 65 -1.50 -10.87 26.53
CA ASP A 65 -2.13 -12.05 27.14
C ASP A 65 -3.00 -12.84 26.13
N GLY A 66 -3.15 -12.31 24.91
CA GLY A 66 -3.95 -12.91 23.84
C GLY A 66 -5.45 -12.68 23.98
N LEU A 67 -5.89 -11.88 24.95
CA LEU A 67 -7.29 -11.59 25.26
C LEU A 67 -7.53 -10.08 25.34
N ASN A 68 -8.26 -9.52 24.37
CA ASN A 68 -8.64 -8.11 24.44
C ASN A 68 -9.54 -7.85 25.66
N SER A 69 -9.02 -7.13 26.66
CA SER A 69 -9.81 -6.71 27.82
C SER A 69 -10.79 -5.60 27.46
N ASP A 70 -11.90 -5.48 28.19
CA ASP A 70 -12.92 -4.45 27.93
C ASP A 70 -12.32 -3.02 27.99
N GLN A 71 -11.33 -2.80 28.85
CA GLN A 71 -10.64 -1.51 28.98
C GLN A 71 -9.81 -1.17 27.75
N GLU A 72 -9.12 -2.15 27.17
CA GLU A 72 -8.35 -1.96 25.96
C GLU A 72 -9.23 -1.71 24.75
N ILE A 73 -10.35 -2.44 24.66
CA ILE A 73 -11.36 -2.23 23.62
C ILE A 73 -11.90 -0.80 23.67
N HIS A 74 -12.30 -0.33 24.86
CA HIS A 74 -12.79 1.05 25.04
C HIS A 74 -11.73 2.09 24.70
N ALA A 75 -10.50 1.94 25.22
CA ALA A 75 -9.41 2.85 24.97
C ALA A 75 -9.08 2.95 23.46
N ALA A 76 -9.08 1.82 22.76
CA ALA A 76 -8.81 1.77 21.34
C ALA A 76 -9.92 2.42 20.49
N ILE A 77 -11.19 2.14 20.83
CA ILE A 77 -12.34 2.79 20.19
C ILE A 77 -12.28 4.29 20.40
N GLN A 78 -11.98 4.74 21.62
CA GLN A 78 -11.89 6.16 21.93
C GLN A 78 -10.73 6.85 21.19
N LYS A 79 -9.57 6.19 21.08
CA LYS A 79 -8.43 6.65 20.25
C LYS A 79 -8.84 6.78 18.78
N GLN A 80 -9.58 5.80 18.25
CA GLN A 80 -10.05 5.81 16.87
C GLN A 80 -11.10 6.91 16.61
N LEU A 81 -12.02 7.11 17.55
CA LEU A 81 -13.03 8.17 17.50
C LEU A 81 -12.38 9.55 17.53
N ASN A 82 -11.40 9.78 18.39
CA ASN A 82 -10.62 11.02 18.42
C ASN A 82 -9.90 11.27 17.09
N GLN A 83 -9.32 10.22 16.49
CA GLN A 83 -8.69 10.33 15.18
C GLN A 83 -9.70 10.65 14.07
N LEU A 84 -10.90 10.05 14.12
CA LEU A 84 -11.99 10.35 13.18
C LEU A 84 -12.54 11.75 13.35
N ARG A 85 -12.66 12.24 14.58
CA ARG A 85 -13.09 13.61 14.89
C ARG A 85 -12.22 14.63 14.16
N GLY A 86 -10.91 14.42 14.13
CA GLY A 86 -9.96 15.30 13.42
C GLY A 86 -9.93 15.13 11.89
N ARG A 87 -10.18 13.91 11.38
CA ARG A 87 -10.00 13.61 9.93
C ARG A 87 -11.29 13.66 9.12
N ASN A 88 -12.44 13.33 9.72
CA ASN A 88 -13.71 13.16 9.02
C ASN A 88 -14.90 13.38 9.97
N GLN A 89 -15.22 14.65 10.23
CA GLN A 89 -16.31 15.05 11.14
C GLN A 89 -17.67 14.43 10.77
N GLN A 90 -17.96 14.28 9.47
CA GLN A 90 -19.22 13.66 9.02
C GLN A 90 -19.33 12.19 9.43
N ARG A 91 -18.24 11.42 9.33
CA ARG A 91 -18.22 10.03 9.79
C ARG A 91 -18.30 9.94 11.30
N PHE A 92 -17.57 10.80 12.01
CA PHE A 92 -17.62 10.88 13.47
C PHE A 92 -19.05 11.15 13.95
N LYS A 93 -19.75 12.13 13.34
CA LYS A 93 -21.14 12.43 13.66
C LYS A 93 -22.09 11.25 13.45
N LYS A 94 -21.93 10.50 12.36
CA LYS A 94 -22.73 9.29 12.10
C LYS A 94 -22.49 8.16 13.11
N VAL A 95 -21.28 8.06 13.65
CA VAL A 95 -20.98 7.08 14.71
C VAL A 95 -21.63 7.52 16.01
N LEU A 96 -21.50 8.80 16.40
CA LEU A 96 -22.23 9.32 17.57
C LEU A 96 -23.75 9.15 17.43
N GLU A 97 -24.35 9.57 16.32
CA GLU A 97 -25.81 9.44 16.11
C GLU A 97 -26.34 7.99 16.24
N ARG A 98 -25.46 6.99 16.12
CA ARG A 98 -25.82 5.57 16.24
C ARG A 98 -25.57 4.99 17.62
N PHE A 99 -24.47 5.34 18.25
CA PHE A 99 -23.98 4.66 19.45
C PHE A 99 -23.94 5.53 20.69
N ASP A 100 -24.03 6.86 20.57
CA ASP A 100 -24.16 7.81 21.69
C ASP A 100 -25.65 7.93 22.03
N ALA A 101 -26.12 6.99 22.85
CA ALA A 101 -27.54 6.83 23.17
C ALA A 101 -28.05 7.94 24.10
N ASP A 102 -27.19 8.43 24.99
CA ASP A 102 -27.50 9.48 25.95
C ASP A 102 -27.26 10.91 25.42
N LYS A 103 -26.61 11.03 24.24
CA LYS A 103 -26.33 12.28 23.51
C LYS A 103 -25.36 13.18 24.25
N ASP A 104 -24.44 12.62 25.03
CA ASP A 104 -23.43 13.35 25.77
C ASP A 104 -22.18 13.69 24.91
N GLN A 105 -22.18 13.26 23.64
CA GLN A 105 -21.09 13.41 22.65
C GLN A 105 -19.81 12.65 23.03
N GLN A 106 -19.92 11.70 23.95
CA GLN A 106 -18.92 10.74 24.34
C GLN A 106 -19.44 9.34 24.05
N ILE A 107 -18.56 8.36 24.14
CA ILE A 107 -18.93 6.95 24.01
C ILE A 107 -18.52 6.30 25.32
N SER A 108 -19.51 5.90 26.08
CA SER A 108 -19.34 5.18 27.33
C SER A 108 -18.73 3.79 27.08
N MET A 109 -18.29 3.15 28.16
CA MET A 109 -17.77 1.78 28.11
C MET A 109 -18.76 0.82 27.46
N ALA A 110 -20.03 0.88 27.86
CA ALA A 110 -21.07 -0.01 27.36
C ALA A 110 -21.31 0.19 25.86
N GLU A 111 -21.39 1.43 25.41
CA GLU A 111 -21.58 1.77 23.99
C GLU A 111 -20.36 1.36 23.14
N SER A 112 -19.15 1.46 23.69
CA SER A 112 -17.95 0.98 23.00
C SER A 112 -17.97 -0.53 22.77
N MET A 113 -18.52 -1.31 23.70
CA MET A 113 -18.64 -2.76 23.54
C MET A 113 -19.65 -3.13 22.46
N GLU A 114 -20.73 -2.35 22.30
CA GLU A 114 -21.66 -2.52 21.18
C GLU A 114 -21.00 -2.23 19.83
N ILE A 115 -20.21 -1.16 19.74
CA ILE A 115 -19.41 -0.86 18.54
C ILE A 115 -18.47 -2.02 18.21
N TYR A 116 -17.76 -2.54 19.22
CA TYR A 116 -16.84 -3.66 19.04
C TYR A 116 -17.55 -4.90 18.49
N LYS A 117 -18.71 -5.23 19.07
CA LYS A 117 -19.52 -6.38 18.64
C LYS A 117 -20.00 -6.23 17.19
N GLU A 118 -20.53 -5.06 16.81
CA GLU A 118 -20.98 -4.82 15.44
C GLU A 118 -19.83 -4.93 14.43
N VAL A 119 -18.66 -4.37 14.75
CA VAL A 119 -17.47 -4.47 13.88
C VAL A 119 -16.99 -5.91 13.78
N LYS A 120 -16.92 -6.65 14.89
CA LYS A 120 -16.49 -8.06 14.90
C LYS A 120 -17.42 -8.93 14.06
N GLU A 121 -18.73 -8.78 14.20
CA GLU A 121 -19.72 -9.48 13.38
C GLU A 121 -19.62 -9.09 11.90
N GLY A 122 -19.35 -7.80 11.59
CA GLY A 122 -19.12 -7.33 10.24
C GLY A 122 -17.89 -7.97 9.60
N ILE A 123 -16.77 -8.08 10.32
CA ILE A 123 -15.55 -8.76 9.85
C ILE A 123 -15.83 -10.24 9.66
N GLN A 124 -16.51 -10.90 10.60
CA GLN A 124 -16.84 -12.31 10.51
C GLN A 124 -17.76 -12.62 9.32
N LYS A 125 -18.71 -11.75 8.99
CA LYS A 125 -19.55 -11.89 7.77
C LYS A 125 -18.75 -11.73 6.48
N LEU A 126 -17.72 -10.88 6.50
CA LEU A 126 -16.83 -10.68 5.34
C LEU A 126 -15.84 -11.83 5.16
N GLN A 127 -15.35 -12.42 6.25
CA GLN A 127 -14.39 -13.54 6.24
C GLN A 127 -15.07 -14.91 6.10
N GLY A 128 -16.20 -15.10 6.76
CA GLY A 128 -17.00 -16.32 6.76
C GLY A 128 -18.04 -16.38 5.63
N GLY A 129 -18.02 -15.43 4.70
CA GLY A 129 -18.75 -15.52 3.45
C GLY A 129 -18.13 -16.60 2.58
N GLU A 130 -18.40 -17.88 2.90
CA GLU A 130 -18.35 -18.97 1.94
C GLU A 130 -19.03 -18.49 0.67
N ASN A 131 -18.24 -18.34 -0.39
CA ASN A 131 -18.69 -17.95 -1.71
C ASN A 131 -19.78 -18.96 -2.14
N PRO A 132 -21.10 -18.63 -2.12
CA PRO A 132 -22.13 -19.61 -2.48
C PRO A 132 -22.21 -19.81 -4.00
N ARG A 133 -21.11 -19.53 -4.71
CA ARG A 133 -20.99 -19.66 -6.17
C ARG A 133 -20.31 -20.96 -6.59
N SER A 134 -20.57 -22.04 -5.85
CA SER A 134 -20.57 -23.41 -6.39
C SER A 134 -21.95 -23.78 -6.90
N GLY A 135 -22.60 -22.83 -7.61
CA GLY A 135 -23.74 -23.15 -8.46
C GLY A 135 -23.21 -23.97 -9.62
N ALA A 136 -23.44 -25.28 -9.57
CA ALA A 136 -23.27 -26.21 -10.66
C ALA A 136 -24.00 -25.69 -11.91
N GLY A 137 -23.27 -24.98 -12.77
CA GLY A 137 -23.68 -24.71 -14.13
C GLY A 137 -23.40 -25.96 -14.99
N PRO A 138 -24.35 -26.39 -15.84
CA PRO A 138 -24.16 -27.55 -16.68
C PRO A 138 -23.01 -27.31 -17.66
N GLN A 139 -22.10 -28.29 -17.72
CA GLN A 139 -21.03 -28.40 -18.70
C GLN A 139 -21.62 -28.48 -20.11
N SER A 140 -21.68 -27.36 -20.83
CA SER A 140 -21.76 -27.36 -22.28
C SER A 140 -20.32 -27.42 -22.82
N GLY A 141 -19.95 -28.58 -23.33
CA GLY A 141 -18.61 -28.88 -23.81
C GLY A 141 -18.21 -28.03 -25.02
N ASP A 142 -16.99 -27.51 -24.95
CA ASP A 142 -16.24 -27.05 -26.12
C ASP A 142 -14.80 -27.56 -25.99
N PRO A 143 -14.34 -28.50 -26.84
CA PRO A 143 -12.99 -29.06 -26.77
C PRO A 143 -12.07 -28.20 -27.64
N ARG A 144 -11.65 -27.03 -27.14
CA ARG A 144 -10.60 -26.24 -27.80
C ARG A 144 -9.50 -25.85 -26.83
N GLY A 145 -8.42 -26.62 -26.92
CA GLY A 145 -7.06 -26.15 -26.60
C GLY A 145 -6.79 -25.99 -25.12
N SER A 146 -6.57 -27.10 -24.43
CA SER A 146 -5.90 -27.13 -23.13
C SER A 146 -4.52 -26.49 -23.24
N MET A 147 -4.44 -25.18 -22.99
CA MET A 147 -3.19 -24.54 -22.61
C MET A 147 -2.65 -25.33 -21.41
N PRO A 148 -1.36 -25.70 -21.41
CA PRO A 148 -0.76 -26.40 -20.27
C PRO A 148 -1.03 -25.56 -19.03
N SER A 149 -1.68 -26.17 -18.04
CA SER A 149 -2.00 -25.54 -16.76
C SER A 149 -0.80 -24.73 -16.30
N GLU A 150 -0.93 -23.42 -16.44
CA GLU A 150 -0.06 -22.42 -15.84
C GLU A 150 0.12 -22.89 -14.41
N ARG A 151 1.35 -23.34 -14.07
CA ARG A 151 1.68 -23.72 -12.69
C ARG A 151 1.16 -22.56 -11.87
N GLN A 152 0.13 -22.80 -11.07
CA GLN A 152 -0.40 -21.81 -10.15
C GLN A 152 0.79 -21.45 -9.28
N MET A 153 1.46 -20.36 -9.65
CA MET A 153 2.49 -19.75 -8.83
C MET A 153 1.77 -19.51 -7.52
N PRO A 154 2.27 -20.05 -6.39
CA PRO A 154 1.66 -19.81 -5.11
C PRO A 154 1.43 -18.31 -5.03
N SER A 155 0.17 -17.91 -4.85
CA SER A 155 -0.17 -16.50 -4.75
C SER A 155 0.73 -15.94 -3.65
N PRO A 156 1.51 -14.87 -3.94
CA PRO A 156 2.47 -14.36 -2.98
C PRO A 156 1.72 -14.13 -1.67
N GLU A 157 2.16 -14.85 -0.63
CA GLU A 157 1.58 -14.67 0.69
C GLU A 157 1.61 -13.17 1.00
N SER A 158 0.53 -12.68 1.61
CA SER A 158 0.44 -11.26 1.94
C SER A 158 1.72 -10.85 2.67
N PRO A 159 2.37 -9.74 2.28
CA PRO A 159 3.66 -9.39 2.85
C PRO A 159 3.56 -9.38 4.38
N PRO A 160 4.56 -9.92 5.09
CA PRO A 160 4.54 -9.98 6.54
C PRO A 160 4.33 -8.57 7.11
N ASN A 161 3.56 -8.49 8.20
CA ASN A 161 3.36 -7.21 8.88
C ASN A 161 4.72 -6.78 9.47
N PRO A 162 5.28 -5.63 9.08
CA PRO A 162 6.62 -5.22 9.51
C PRO A 162 6.66 -4.75 10.97
N ASP A 163 5.50 -4.58 11.61
CA ASP A 163 5.34 -4.24 13.01
C ASP A 163 4.97 -5.55 13.75
N LEU A 164 6.01 -6.20 14.28
CA LEU A 164 5.95 -7.51 14.92
C LEU A 164 5.59 -7.40 16.40
N ASP A 165 6.00 -6.31 17.07
CA ASP A 165 5.69 -6.08 18.47
C ASP A 165 4.39 -5.31 18.71
N GLY A 166 3.79 -4.75 17.64
CA GLY A 166 2.49 -4.09 17.69
C GLY A 166 2.55 -2.67 18.27
N ASP A 167 3.73 -2.08 18.43
CA ASP A 167 3.90 -0.76 19.01
C ASP A 167 3.46 0.38 18.07
N GLY A 168 3.21 0.05 16.79
CA GLY A 168 2.75 0.97 15.75
C GLY A 168 3.88 1.79 15.11
N LEU A 169 5.13 1.55 15.50
CA LEU A 169 6.34 1.99 14.86
C LEU A 169 6.97 0.79 14.14
N VAL A 170 7.96 1.05 13.29
CA VAL A 170 8.73 -0.02 12.66
C VAL A 170 10.18 0.25 13.02
N SER A 171 10.72 -0.59 13.89
CA SER A 171 12.10 -0.55 14.32
C SER A 171 13.05 -1.05 13.22
N GLU A 172 14.33 -0.68 13.30
CA GLU A 172 15.32 -1.15 12.32
C GLU A 172 15.52 -2.67 12.39
N GLN A 173 15.35 -3.27 13.57
CA GLN A 173 15.41 -4.71 13.78
C GLN A 173 14.30 -5.44 13.01
N GLU A 174 13.10 -4.89 12.96
CA GLU A 174 11.98 -5.48 12.22
C GLU A 174 12.14 -5.33 10.71
N ILE A 175 12.70 -4.21 10.24
CA ILE A 175 13.09 -4.03 8.84
C ILE A 175 14.11 -5.10 8.46
N TYR A 176 15.13 -5.31 9.31
CA TYR A 176 16.15 -6.34 9.09
C TYR A 176 15.54 -7.75 9.00
N ALA A 177 14.67 -8.11 9.94
CA ALA A 177 13.98 -9.40 9.94
C ALA A 177 13.15 -9.61 8.66
N THR A 178 12.42 -8.57 8.23
CA THR A 178 11.62 -8.59 6.99
C THR A 178 12.50 -8.79 5.75
N ILE A 179 13.66 -8.13 5.69
CA ILE A 179 14.63 -8.29 4.61
C ILE A 179 15.18 -9.71 4.57
N GLN A 180 15.58 -10.25 5.72
CA GLN A 180 16.09 -11.62 5.80
C GLN A 180 15.05 -12.65 5.35
N ASP A 181 13.79 -12.48 5.76
CA ASP A 181 12.70 -13.36 5.36
C ASP A 181 12.43 -13.29 3.85
N HIS A 182 12.36 -12.08 3.30
CA HIS A 182 12.21 -11.87 1.86
C HIS A 182 13.36 -12.52 1.07
N LEU A 183 14.60 -12.41 1.54
CA LEU A 183 15.76 -13.02 0.90
C LEU A 183 15.74 -14.55 0.93
N LYS A 184 15.23 -15.17 2.01
CA LYS A 184 15.04 -16.63 2.06
C LYS A 184 14.04 -17.07 1.00
N GLY A 185 12.92 -16.35 0.86
CA GLY A 185 11.95 -16.59 -0.20
C GLY A 185 12.55 -16.41 -1.59
N GLU A 186 13.23 -15.29 -1.85
CA GLU A 186 13.87 -15.01 -3.15
C GLU A 186 14.92 -16.06 -3.51
N ARG A 187 15.68 -16.60 -2.54
CA ARG A 187 16.64 -17.67 -2.78
C ARG A 187 15.97 -18.94 -3.32
N GLU A 188 14.79 -19.28 -2.82
CA GLU A 188 14.05 -20.49 -3.21
C GLU A 188 13.26 -20.29 -4.51
N TYR A 189 12.59 -19.14 -4.65
CA TYR A 189 11.66 -18.89 -5.76
C TYR A 189 12.31 -18.20 -6.97
N ASN A 190 13.30 -17.34 -6.75
CA ASN A 190 13.93 -16.54 -7.81
C ASN A 190 15.45 -16.37 -7.57
N PRO A 191 16.23 -17.44 -7.77
CA PRO A 191 17.67 -17.44 -7.48
C PRO A 191 18.45 -16.40 -8.31
N GLN A 192 17.93 -15.98 -9.48
CA GLN A 192 18.54 -14.92 -10.28
C GLN A 192 18.47 -13.57 -9.57
N GLN A 193 17.30 -13.23 -9.02
CA GLN A 193 17.10 -11.99 -8.27
C GLN A 193 17.89 -12.01 -6.96
N TYR A 194 17.86 -13.11 -6.22
CA TYR A 194 18.70 -13.29 -5.04
C TYR A 194 20.18 -13.03 -5.35
N ASN A 195 20.73 -13.64 -6.41
CA ASN A 195 22.12 -13.45 -6.81
C ASN A 195 22.44 -11.98 -7.17
N MET A 196 21.52 -11.27 -7.82
CA MET A 196 21.71 -9.83 -8.10
C MET A 196 21.74 -8.99 -6.82
N ILE A 197 20.90 -9.33 -5.84
CA ILE A 197 20.87 -8.63 -4.54
C ILE A 197 22.18 -8.89 -3.79
N MET A 198 22.60 -10.16 -3.68
CA MET A 198 23.87 -10.52 -3.04
C MET A 198 25.04 -9.83 -3.74
N GLN A 199 25.18 -9.91 -5.06
CA GLN A 199 26.29 -9.27 -5.79
C GLN A 199 26.41 -7.76 -5.52
N ARG A 200 25.31 -7.11 -5.15
CA ARG A 200 25.24 -5.67 -4.97
C ARG A 200 25.46 -5.20 -3.54
N PHE A 201 24.93 -5.94 -2.57
CA PHE A 201 24.91 -5.53 -1.17
C PHE A 201 25.78 -6.39 -0.25
N ASP A 202 26.09 -7.62 -0.63
CA ASP A 202 26.98 -8.51 0.13
C ASP A 202 28.44 -8.17 -0.22
N ALA A 203 29.02 -7.25 0.55
CA ALA A 203 30.34 -6.67 0.27
C ALA A 203 31.47 -7.67 0.54
N ASP A 204 31.31 -8.54 1.53
CA ASP A 204 32.30 -9.54 1.92
C ASP A 204 32.10 -10.91 1.24
N LYS A 205 30.97 -11.10 0.55
CA LYS A 205 30.62 -12.28 -0.27
C LYS A 205 30.43 -13.54 0.55
N ASP A 206 29.95 -13.42 1.78
CA ASP A 206 29.67 -14.55 2.66
C ASP A 206 28.26 -15.15 2.45
N GLN A 207 27.47 -14.58 1.53
CA GLN A 207 26.08 -14.92 1.22
C GLN A 207 25.09 -14.62 2.35
N VAL A 208 25.47 -13.75 3.29
CA VAL A 208 24.67 -13.33 4.44
C VAL A 208 24.73 -11.80 4.54
N LEU A 209 23.61 -11.13 4.28
CA LEU A 209 23.58 -9.68 4.51
C LEU A 209 23.70 -9.37 6.00
N SER A 210 24.76 -8.63 6.33
CA SER A 210 24.91 -7.98 7.61
C SER A 210 23.80 -6.96 7.84
N PHE A 211 23.63 -6.53 9.09
CA PHE A 211 22.62 -5.54 9.46
C PHE A 211 22.78 -4.23 8.68
N GLU A 212 24.02 -3.73 8.53
CA GLU A 212 24.27 -2.46 7.82
C GLU A 212 23.96 -2.58 6.32
N GLU A 213 24.32 -3.69 5.67
CA GLU A 213 24.07 -3.90 4.23
C GLU A 213 22.56 -4.03 3.94
N ALA A 214 21.82 -4.69 4.82
CA ALA A 214 20.37 -4.76 4.73
C ALA A 214 19.72 -3.36 4.90
N MET A 215 20.22 -2.55 5.84
CA MET A 215 19.74 -1.17 6.00
C MET A 215 20.13 -0.29 4.81
N GLU A 216 21.29 -0.49 4.19
CA GLU A 216 21.66 0.19 2.94
C GLU A 216 20.70 -0.16 1.80
N MET A 217 20.34 -1.44 1.65
CA MET A 217 19.32 -1.86 0.69
C MET A 217 17.98 -1.16 0.94
N HIS A 218 17.54 -1.05 2.21
CA HIS A 218 16.32 -0.32 2.57
C HIS A 218 16.42 1.17 2.22
N ARG A 219 17.51 1.85 2.59
CA ARG A 219 17.75 3.27 2.26
C ARG A 219 17.75 3.50 0.75
N GLU A 220 18.37 2.61 -0.02
CA GLU A 220 18.40 2.73 -1.48
C GLU A 220 17.01 2.52 -2.09
N HIS A 221 16.26 1.54 -1.59
CA HIS A 221 14.88 1.30 -2.00
C HIS A 221 13.99 2.51 -1.68
N GLU A 222 14.09 3.06 -0.47
CA GLU A 222 13.35 4.24 -0.05
C GLU A 222 13.71 5.44 -0.93
N LYS A 223 15.00 5.65 -1.21
CA LYS A 223 15.48 6.71 -2.11
C LYS A 223 14.90 6.54 -3.51
N ARG A 224 14.83 5.32 -4.05
CA ARG A 224 14.17 5.06 -5.34
C ARG A 224 12.68 5.35 -5.29
N MET A 225 11.99 5.02 -4.19
CA MET A 225 10.58 5.34 -4.00
C MET A 225 10.34 6.85 -3.93
N GLN A 226 11.24 7.59 -3.27
CA GLN A 226 11.19 9.06 -3.21
C GLN A 226 11.49 9.70 -4.57
N GLN A 227 12.44 9.15 -5.33
CA GLN A 227 12.81 9.63 -6.67
C GLN A 227 11.82 9.20 -7.77
N GLY A 228 11.14 8.06 -7.58
CA GLY A 228 10.38 7.34 -8.59
C GLY A 228 8.87 7.62 -8.64
N MET A 229 8.32 8.45 -7.76
CA MET A 229 6.96 8.99 -7.96
C MET A 229 6.91 10.17 -8.96
N GLY A 230 8.07 10.67 -9.40
CA GLY A 230 8.13 11.78 -10.36
C GLY A 230 8.15 11.37 -11.82
N SER A 231 8.68 10.20 -12.18
CA SER A 231 8.74 9.74 -13.57
C SER A 231 9.01 8.25 -13.59
N HIS A 232 7.99 7.47 -13.91
CA HIS A 232 8.22 6.22 -14.60
C HIS A 232 9.11 6.55 -15.82
N PRO A 233 10.32 5.99 -15.97
CA PRO A 233 11.02 6.00 -17.25
C PRO A 233 10.30 5.01 -18.19
N GLY A 234 9.00 5.23 -18.39
CA GLY A 234 8.16 4.60 -19.39
C GLY A 234 8.08 5.56 -20.56
N ASP A 235 9.12 5.53 -21.39
CA ASP A 235 9.05 5.44 -22.86
C ASP A 235 10.34 5.99 -23.48
N PRO A 236 11.29 5.13 -23.92
CA PRO A 236 12.32 5.54 -24.87
C PRO A 236 11.76 5.81 -26.29
N SER A 237 10.44 5.89 -26.48
CA SER A 237 9.82 6.32 -27.74
C SER A 237 9.82 7.84 -27.96
N GLY A 238 10.41 8.60 -27.04
CA GLY A 238 10.91 9.95 -27.31
C GLY A 238 12.01 9.90 -28.37
N ASN A 239 11.60 10.05 -29.62
CA ASN A 239 12.40 10.13 -30.83
C ASN A 239 13.28 11.40 -30.81
N ASP A 240 14.22 11.49 -29.88
CA ASP A 240 15.24 12.53 -29.85
C ASP A 240 16.37 12.14 -30.79
N ASN A 241 16.14 12.47 -32.07
CA ASN A 241 17.15 12.68 -33.07
C ASN A 241 18.09 13.83 -32.63
N MET A 242 18.93 13.60 -31.61
CA MET A 242 19.98 14.53 -31.24
C MET A 242 21.25 14.22 -32.03
N GLN A 243 21.53 15.13 -32.96
CA GLN A 243 22.82 15.29 -33.60
C GLN A 243 23.94 15.41 -32.55
N PRO A 244 25.14 14.88 -32.83
CA PRO A 244 26.30 15.09 -31.98
C PRO A 244 26.83 16.51 -32.20
N GLY A 245 26.41 17.45 -31.37
CA GLY A 245 26.85 18.84 -31.43
C GLY A 245 26.80 19.49 -30.06
N GLU A 246 27.97 19.63 -29.45
CA GLU A 246 28.31 20.66 -28.46
C GLU A 246 27.54 20.63 -27.13
N ARG A 247 28.21 20.10 -26.09
CA ARG A 247 27.81 20.30 -24.69
C ARG A 247 28.27 21.69 -24.24
N PRO A 248 27.38 22.61 -23.82
CA PRO A 248 27.79 23.72 -23.00
C PRO A 248 27.92 23.28 -21.53
N LEU A 249 29.07 23.59 -20.94
CA LEU A 249 29.24 23.67 -19.49
C LEU A 249 28.19 24.63 -18.93
N SER A 250 27.32 24.15 -18.05
CA SER A 250 26.53 25.01 -17.18
C SER A 250 26.76 24.59 -15.74
N ASP A 251 27.68 25.33 -15.12
CA ASP A 251 27.62 25.71 -13.71
C ASP A 251 26.19 26.16 -13.39
N ASN A 252 25.54 25.48 -12.45
CA ASN A 252 24.46 26.08 -11.68
C ASN A 252 24.50 25.50 -10.27
N GLY A 253 25.14 26.26 -9.38
CA GLY A 253 25.11 26.03 -7.95
C GLY A 253 23.72 26.20 -7.37
N LEU A 254 23.33 25.29 -6.48
CA LEU A 254 22.23 25.48 -5.56
C LEU A 254 22.44 24.66 -4.28
N LEU A 255 23.57 24.91 -3.60
CA LEU A 255 23.82 24.46 -2.23
C LEU A 255 24.18 25.67 -1.38
N LYS A 256 23.15 26.43 -0.99
CA LYS A 256 23.21 27.37 0.13
C LYS A 256 22.00 27.15 1.01
N GLY A 257 22.24 26.73 2.24
CA GLY A 257 21.31 26.93 3.35
C GLY A 257 20.62 25.69 3.90
N VAL A 258 21.38 24.76 4.49
CA VAL A 258 20.88 24.03 5.67
C VAL A 258 21.85 24.29 6.80
N LYS A 259 21.43 25.14 7.72
CA LYS A 259 22.13 25.47 8.96
C LYS A 259 21.77 24.39 9.97
N ILE A 260 22.68 23.44 10.21
CA ILE A 260 22.54 22.47 11.30
C ILE A 260 23.03 23.18 12.56
N GLU A 261 22.11 23.78 13.32
CA GLU A 261 22.38 24.23 14.69
C GLU A 261 22.17 23.01 15.61
N GLY A 262 23.17 22.59 16.39
CA GLY A 262 22.92 21.61 17.46
C GLY A 262 24.02 20.68 17.95
N LEU A 263 25.25 20.70 17.44
CA LEU A 263 26.34 19.87 18.01
C LEU A 263 27.23 20.71 18.94
N ASN A 264 26.80 20.81 20.19
CA ASN A 264 27.62 21.30 21.30
C ASN A 264 28.41 20.12 21.88
N ILE A 265 29.60 19.87 21.34
CA ILE A 265 30.54 18.87 21.87
C ILE A 265 31.43 19.60 22.87
N SER A 266 31.03 19.63 24.14
CA SER A 266 31.89 20.08 25.23
C SER A 266 32.89 18.97 25.57
N SER A 267 34.10 19.04 25.00
CA SER A 267 35.25 18.29 25.50
C SER A 267 35.73 18.93 26.80
N GLY A 268 35.35 18.31 27.92
CA GLY A 268 35.84 18.61 29.26
C GLY A 268 37.16 17.89 29.52
N HIS A 269 38.08 18.64 30.11
CA HIS A 269 39.50 18.40 30.35
C HIS A 269 39.80 17.45 31.52
#